data_AF-A0A5N4CZF8-F1
#
_entry.id   AF-A0A5N4CZF8-F1
#
_cell.length_a   1.000
_cell.length_b   1.000
_cell.length_c   1.000
_cell.angle_alpha   90.00
_cell.angle_beta   90.00
_cell.angle_gamma   90.00
#
_symmetry.space_group_name_H-M   'P 1'
#
loop_
_entity.id
_entity.type
_entity.pdbx_description
1 polymer ?
#
loop_
_entity_poly.entity_id
_entity_poly.type
_entity_poly.pdbx_seq_one_letter_code
_entity_poly.pdbx_strand_id
1 'polypeptide(L)'
;MPHDDNNKCKEEGVKSPQHVMAPTLNFYTNPWMWSKCSRKYITEFLDTGYGECLLNEPESRPYPLPPQLPGLLYNVNKQCELIFGPGSQVCPYMMQCRRLWCNNVDGAHKGCRTQHTPWADGTECEPGKASSTLIRPSGLGQKWARFGL
;
A
#
# COMPACT_ATOMS: atom_id res chain seq x y z
N MET A 1 4.72 17.24 -1.07
CA MET A 1 3.64 16.76 -1.95
C MET A 1 2.30 17.00 -1.27
N PRO A 2 1.30 17.63 -1.92
CA PRO A 2 -0.02 17.86 -1.32
C PRO A 2 -0.88 16.59 -1.31
N HIS A 3 -1.94 16.59 -0.48
CA HIS A 3 -3.00 15.59 -0.57
C HIS A 3 -3.78 15.69 -1.89
N ASP A 4 -4.35 14.57 -2.34
CA ASP A 4 -5.07 14.49 -3.62
C ASP A 4 -6.36 15.34 -3.67
N ASP A 5 -6.95 15.67 -2.52
CA ASP A 5 -8.14 16.54 -2.43
C ASP A 5 -7.79 18.04 -2.36
N ASN A 6 -6.50 18.38 -2.34
CA ASN A 6 -6.05 19.77 -2.39
C ASN A 6 -6.49 20.42 -3.71
N ASN A 7 -6.86 21.71 -3.69
CA ASN A 7 -7.29 22.43 -4.89
C ASN A 7 -6.25 22.38 -6.03
N LYS A 8 -4.96 22.25 -5.73
CA LYS A 8 -3.90 22.09 -6.74
C LYS A 8 -3.88 20.72 -7.43
N CYS A 9 -4.57 19.73 -6.86
CA CYS A 9 -4.71 18.37 -7.37
C CYS A 9 -6.14 18.05 -7.86
N LYS A 10 -7.12 18.93 -7.61
CA LYS A 10 -8.49 18.73 -8.09
C LYS A 10 -8.52 18.87 -9.61
N GLU A 11 -8.84 17.77 -10.29
CA GLU A 11 -9.29 17.78 -11.68
C GLU A 11 -10.81 17.94 -11.68
N GLU A 12 -11.34 18.99 -12.33
CA GLU A 12 -12.79 19.22 -12.41
C GLU A 12 -13.50 18.02 -13.07
N GLY A 13 -14.58 17.53 -12.44
CA GLY A 13 -15.42 16.47 -13.01
C GLY A 13 -14.94 15.02 -12.79
N VAL A 14 -13.77 14.78 -12.21
CA VAL A 14 -13.27 13.42 -11.96
C VAL A 14 -13.39 13.05 -10.48
N LYS A 15 -14.26 12.08 -10.16
CA LYS A 15 -14.18 11.38 -8.87
C LYS A 15 -12.89 10.57 -8.87
N SER A 16 -11.83 11.16 -8.34
CA SER A 16 -10.52 10.51 -8.31
C SER A 16 -10.58 9.29 -7.40
N PRO A 17 -10.08 8.11 -7.84
CA PRO A 17 -9.76 7.03 -6.92
C PRO A 17 -8.85 7.59 -5.83
N GLN A 18 -9.00 7.11 -4.61
CA GLN A 18 -8.13 7.53 -3.52
C GLN A 18 -6.81 6.77 -3.63
N HIS A 19 -5.70 7.48 -3.67
CA HIS A 19 -4.35 6.94 -3.86
C HIS A 19 -3.56 7.02 -2.55
N VAL A 20 -2.25 6.73 -2.60
CA VAL A 20 -1.33 6.86 -1.45
C VAL A 20 -1.43 8.23 -0.76
N MET A 21 -1.68 9.31 -1.51
CA MET A 21 -1.78 10.69 -1.00
C MET A 21 -3.21 11.15 -0.71
N ALA A 22 -4.18 10.24 -0.64
CA ALA A 22 -5.52 10.57 -0.17
C ALA A 22 -5.47 11.12 1.28
N PRO A 23 -6.34 12.07 1.65
CA PRO A 23 -6.35 12.64 3.00
C PRO A 23 -6.79 11.64 4.08
N THR A 24 -7.53 10.60 3.69
CA THR A 24 -8.04 9.54 4.57
C THR A 24 -8.03 8.20 3.83
N LEU A 25 -7.89 7.11 4.58
CA LEU A 25 -8.10 5.75 4.07
C LEU A 25 -9.57 5.39 4.25
N ASN A 26 -10.26 5.07 3.15
CA ASN A 26 -11.62 4.58 3.16
C ASN A 26 -11.79 3.40 2.20
N PHE A 27 -13.02 2.96 2.03
CA PHE A 27 -13.34 1.84 1.16
C PHE A 27 -12.79 2.02 -0.28
N TYR A 28 -12.79 3.21 -0.84
CA TYR A 28 -12.38 3.46 -2.23
C TYR A 28 -10.87 3.66 -2.39
N THR A 29 -10.09 3.67 -1.31
CA THR A 29 -8.64 3.84 -1.36
C THR A 29 -7.94 2.64 -1.99
N ASN A 30 -7.00 2.95 -2.87
CA ASN A 30 -5.98 2.04 -3.35
C ASN A 30 -4.64 2.51 -2.76
N PRO A 31 -4.23 1.97 -1.61
CA PRO A 31 -3.09 2.48 -0.82
C PRO A 31 -1.73 2.20 -1.46
N TRP A 32 -1.70 1.69 -2.69
CA TRP A 32 -0.48 1.30 -3.37
C TRP A 32 -0.26 1.94 -4.73
N MET A 33 -1.22 2.71 -5.20
CA MET A 33 -1.09 3.46 -6.45
C MET A 33 -0.92 4.92 -6.13
N TRP A 34 -0.05 5.61 -6.87
CA TRP A 34 0.10 7.06 -6.80
C TRP A 34 -0.85 7.73 -7.78
N SER A 35 -1.41 8.88 -7.38
CA SER A 35 -2.26 9.67 -8.27
C SER A 35 -1.44 10.34 -9.39
N LYS A 36 -2.11 10.81 -10.45
CA LYS A 36 -1.47 11.66 -11.47
C LYS A 36 -0.87 12.91 -10.85
N CYS A 37 -1.58 13.54 -9.89
CA CYS A 37 -1.08 14.72 -9.18
C CYS A 37 0.21 14.43 -8.42
N SER A 38 0.24 13.34 -7.64
CA SER A 38 1.42 12.91 -6.88
C SER A 38 2.64 12.71 -7.79
N ARG A 39 2.44 12.01 -8.93
CA ARG A 39 3.50 11.79 -9.92
C ARG A 39 4.03 13.11 -10.50
N LYS A 40 3.14 14.04 -10.87
CA LYS A 40 3.55 15.37 -11.34
C LYS A 40 4.41 16.11 -10.31
N TYR A 41 3.98 16.16 -9.05
CA TYR A 41 4.70 16.89 -8.00
C TYR A 41 6.06 16.30 -7.66
N ILE A 42 6.22 14.97 -7.65
CA ILE A 42 7.54 14.38 -7.40
C ILE A 42 8.49 14.63 -8.58
N THR A 43 7.99 14.54 -9.82
CA THR A 43 8.78 14.85 -11.01
C THR A 43 9.27 16.31 -10.99
N GLU A 44 8.37 17.27 -10.80
CA GLU A 44 8.75 18.69 -10.72
C GLU A 44 9.74 18.98 -9.56
N PHE A 45 9.57 18.31 -8.42
CA PHE A 45 10.50 18.45 -7.29
C PHE A 45 11.91 17.94 -7.62
N LEU A 46 12.03 16.85 -8.38
CA LEU A 46 13.32 16.30 -8.77
C LEU A 46 13.95 17.12 -9.90
N ASP A 47 13.16 17.55 -10.88
CA ASP A 47 13.61 18.34 -12.05
C ASP A 47 14.16 19.73 -11.65
N THR A 48 13.75 20.26 -10.50
CA THR A 48 14.25 21.53 -9.95
C THR A 48 15.60 21.41 -9.25
N GLY A 49 16.17 20.19 -9.15
CA GLY A 49 17.47 19.94 -8.50
C GLY A 49 17.40 19.76 -6.98
N TYR A 50 16.21 19.86 -6.36
CA TYR A 50 16.08 19.62 -4.91
C TYR A 50 16.36 18.17 -4.50
N GLY A 51 16.42 17.23 -5.47
CA GLY A 51 16.74 15.82 -5.26
C GLY A 51 18.21 15.45 -5.43
N GLU A 52 19.13 16.40 -5.64
CA GLU A 52 20.55 16.10 -5.90
C GLU A 52 21.21 15.25 -4.80
N CYS A 53 20.81 15.44 -3.54
CA CYS A 53 21.30 14.66 -2.41
C CYS A 53 20.84 13.18 -2.41
N LEU A 54 19.98 12.77 -3.34
CA LEU A 54 19.51 11.39 -3.49
C LEU A 54 20.25 10.63 -4.61
N LEU A 55 21.18 11.29 -5.30
CA LEU A 55 21.87 10.72 -6.46
C LEU A 55 23.04 9.81 -6.07
N ASN A 56 23.63 10.00 -4.89
CA ASN A 56 24.73 9.15 -4.42
C ASN A 56 24.20 7.78 -3.97
N GLU A 57 24.82 6.71 -4.47
CA GLU A 57 24.55 5.37 -3.98
C GLU A 57 25.20 5.17 -2.60
N PRO A 58 24.49 4.62 -1.60
CA PRO A 58 25.11 4.30 -0.32
C PRO A 58 26.19 3.22 -0.47
N GLU A 59 27.36 3.44 0.14
CA GLU A 59 28.51 2.52 0.11
C GLU A 59 28.19 1.13 0.67
N SER A 60 27.27 1.06 1.62
CA SER A 60 26.77 -0.19 2.17
C SER A 60 25.29 -0.09 2.51
N ARG A 61 24.61 -1.23 2.47
CA ARG A 61 23.23 -1.39 2.92
C ARG A 61 23.25 -2.20 4.21
N PRO A 62 23.41 -1.55 5.38
CA PRO A 62 23.55 -2.25 6.66
C PRO A 62 22.31 -3.10 7.01
N TYR A 63 21.16 -2.78 6.41
CA TYR A 63 19.90 -3.51 6.58
C TYR A 63 19.46 -4.11 5.24
N PRO A 64 19.67 -5.42 5.02
CA PRO A 64 19.16 -6.06 3.82
C PRO A 64 17.63 -6.11 3.86
N LEU A 65 17.00 -5.73 2.75
CA LEU A 65 15.56 -5.89 2.59
C LEU A 65 15.24 -7.36 2.28
N PRO A 66 14.19 -7.94 2.90
CA PRO A 66 13.78 -9.32 2.58
C PRO A 66 13.43 -9.45 1.09
N PRO A 67 13.97 -10.45 0.37
CA PRO A 67 13.64 -10.67 -1.03
C PRO A 67 12.26 -11.34 -1.21
N GLN A 68 11.72 -11.95 -0.14
CA GLN A 68 10.40 -12.57 -0.17
C GLN A 68 9.30 -11.51 -0.03
N LEU A 69 8.15 -11.77 -0.66
CA LEU A 69 6.96 -10.92 -0.49
C LEU A 69 6.46 -10.98 0.96
N PRO A 70 5.97 -9.87 1.55
CA PRO A 70 5.60 -9.85 2.96
C PRO A 70 4.50 -10.85 3.33
N GLY A 71 3.58 -11.19 2.42
CA GLY A 71 2.56 -12.21 2.63
C GLY A 71 3.06 -13.65 2.72
N LEU A 72 4.29 -13.91 2.26
CA LEU A 72 4.99 -15.18 2.48
C LEU A 72 5.68 -15.23 3.86
N LEU A 73 6.02 -14.08 4.43
CA LEU A 73 6.64 -13.95 5.75
C LEU A 73 5.59 -13.85 6.86
N TYR A 74 4.48 -13.17 6.57
CA TYR A 74 3.39 -12.89 7.49
C TYR A 74 2.09 -13.42 6.90
N ASN A 75 1.62 -14.56 7.40
CA ASN A 75 0.31 -15.10 7.02
C ASN A 75 -0.83 -14.13 7.40
N VAL A 76 -2.04 -14.38 6.90
CA VAL A 76 -3.17 -13.47 7.08
C VAL A 76 -3.52 -13.19 8.56
N ASN A 77 -3.41 -14.19 9.44
CA ASN A 77 -3.65 -14.00 10.87
C ASN A 77 -2.56 -13.13 11.50
N LYS A 78 -1.31 -13.33 11.11
CA LYS A 78 -0.21 -12.48 11.60
C LYS A 78 -0.38 -11.03 11.17
N GLN A 79 -0.88 -10.79 9.96
CA GLN A 79 -1.24 -9.44 9.51
C GLN A 79 -2.37 -8.83 10.39
N CYS A 80 -3.37 -9.62 10.77
CA CYS A 80 -4.40 -9.18 11.71
C CYS A 80 -3.83 -8.81 13.08
N GLU A 81 -2.92 -9.63 13.62
CA GLU A 81 -2.25 -9.34 14.89
C GLU A 81 -1.42 -8.05 14.85
N LEU A 82 -0.74 -7.79 13.73
CA LEU A 82 0.07 -6.58 13.54
C LEU A 82 -0.78 -5.30 13.50
N ILE A 83 -2.03 -5.38 13.03
CA ILE A 83 -2.93 -4.23 12.90
C ILE A 83 -3.80 -4.04 14.15
N PHE A 84 -4.37 -5.11 14.68
CA PHE A 84 -5.39 -5.07 15.73
C PHE A 84 -4.93 -5.64 17.07
N GLY A 85 -3.70 -6.13 17.15
CA GLY A 85 -3.09 -6.67 18.36
C GLY A 85 -3.19 -8.20 18.48
N PRO A 86 -2.45 -8.79 19.44
CA PRO A 86 -2.37 -10.25 19.62
C PRO A 86 -3.75 -10.92 19.75
N GLY A 87 -3.88 -12.14 19.20
CA GLY A 87 -5.14 -12.89 19.21
C GLY A 87 -6.16 -12.45 18.14
N SER A 88 -5.85 -11.42 17.36
CA SER A 88 -6.70 -11.01 16.23
C SER A 88 -6.53 -11.97 15.05
N GLN A 89 -7.64 -12.41 14.46
CA GLN A 89 -7.67 -13.40 13.38
C GLN A 89 -8.45 -12.87 12.17
N VAL A 90 -8.22 -13.49 11.01
CA VAL A 90 -8.97 -13.14 9.79
C VAL A 90 -10.46 -13.44 9.97
N CYS A 91 -11.30 -12.53 9.49
CA CYS A 91 -12.75 -12.69 9.50
C CYS A 91 -13.18 -13.75 8.46
N PRO A 92 -13.76 -14.90 8.87
CA PRO A 92 -14.01 -16.03 7.95
C PRO A 92 -15.00 -15.73 6.83
N TYR A 93 -15.92 -14.78 7.05
CA TYR A 93 -16.99 -14.44 6.10
C TYR A 93 -16.73 -13.14 5.32
N MET A 94 -15.58 -12.47 5.54
CA MET A 94 -15.17 -11.24 4.84
C MET A 94 -13.80 -11.42 4.17
N MET A 95 -13.52 -12.61 3.62
CA MET A 95 -12.26 -12.91 2.95
C MET A 95 -12.23 -12.29 1.54
N GLN A 96 -11.73 -11.05 1.47
CA GLN A 96 -11.52 -10.33 0.20
C GLN A 96 -10.06 -9.90 0.14
N CYS A 97 -9.26 -10.34 -0.84
CA CYS A 97 -7.83 -9.98 -0.94
C CYS A 97 -7.60 -8.46 -0.90
N ARG A 98 -8.57 -7.71 -1.44
CA ARG A 98 -8.56 -6.25 -1.51
C ARG A 98 -8.66 -5.57 -0.14
N ARG A 99 -9.21 -6.23 0.89
CA ARG A 99 -9.35 -5.66 2.24
C ARG A 99 -9.19 -6.69 3.33
N LEU A 100 -8.30 -6.39 4.26
CA LEU A 100 -8.10 -7.20 5.44
C LEU A 100 -9.16 -6.86 6.49
N TRP A 101 -9.97 -7.88 6.81
CA TRP A 101 -10.96 -7.85 7.86
C TRP A 101 -10.53 -8.79 8.96
N CYS A 102 -10.46 -8.27 10.18
CA CYS A 102 -10.01 -9.02 11.34
C CYS A 102 -11.07 -8.99 12.43
N ASN A 103 -11.20 -10.09 13.16
CA ASN A 103 -11.95 -10.13 14.40
C ASN A 103 -10.97 -10.33 15.57
N ASN A 104 -11.43 -10.02 16.78
CA ASN A 104 -10.72 -10.42 17.99
C ASN A 104 -11.66 -11.32 18.78
N VAL A 105 -11.24 -12.55 19.04
CA VAL A 105 -12.08 -13.57 19.69
C VAL A 105 -12.28 -13.24 21.17
N ASP A 106 -11.31 -12.55 21.79
CA ASP A 106 -11.24 -12.25 23.22
C ASP A 106 -11.56 -10.79 23.58
N GLY A 107 -11.88 -9.95 22.58
CA GLY A 107 -12.11 -8.52 22.74
C GLY A 107 -13.55 -8.14 23.08
N ALA A 108 -13.72 -7.01 23.78
CA ALA A 108 -15.04 -6.43 24.11
C ALA A 108 -15.91 -6.10 22.88
N HIS A 109 -15.30 -5.99 21.69
CA HIS A 109 -15.98 -5.70 20.43
C HIS A 109 -16.11 -6.97 19.59
N LYS A 110 -17.23 -7.69 19.76
CA LYS A 110 -17.61 -8.79 18.88
C LYS A 110 -17.94 -8.24 17.49
N GLY A 111 -17.07 -8.47 16.51
CA GLY A 111 -17.30 -8.05 15.12
C GLY A 111 -16.02 -7.97 14.30
N CYS A 112 -16.18 -7.95 12.97
CA CYS A 112 -15.06 -7.77 12.05
C CYS A 112 -14.76 -6.29 11.83
N ARG A 113 -13.49 -5.93 11.97
CA ARG A 113 -12.94 -4.58 11.85
C ARG A 113 -11.94 -4.55 10.69
N THR A 114 -11.76 -3.38 10.09
CA THR A 114 -10.81 -3.19 8.99
C THR A 114 -10.19 -1.79 9.09
N GLN A 115 -8.94 -1.67 8.65
CA GLN A 115 -8.28 -0.38 8.41
C GLN A 115 -8.27 -0.01 6.92
N HIS A 116 -9.11 -0.67 6.13
CA HIS A 116 -9.21 -0.51 4.66
C HIS A 116 -7.90 -0.78 3.89
N THR A 117 -6.96 -1.49 4.52
CA THR A 117 -5.74 -1.97 3.88
C THR A 117 -5.98 -3.32 3.20
N PRO A 118 -5.40 -3.56 2.01
CA PRO A 118 -5.41 -4.87 1.38
C PRO A 118 -4.47 -5.83 2.12
N TRP A 119 -4.57 -7.11 1.77
CA TRP A 119 -3.67 -8.14 2.27
C TRP A 119 -2.27 -7.90 1.71
N ALA A 120 -1.25 -8.26 2.48
CA ALA A 120 0.13 -8.10 2.04
C ALA A 120 0.41 -8.90 0.77
N ASP A 121 1.30 -8.39 -0.10
CA ASP A 121 1.65 -9.06 -1.35
C ASP A 121 2.15 -10.48 -1.11
N GLY A 122 1.68 -11.44 -1.91
CA GLY A 122 2.00 -12.85 -1.78
C GLY A 122 1.11 -13.63 -0.80
N THR A 123 0.19 -12.96 -0.08
CA THR A 123 -0.76 -13.67 0.79
C THR A 123 -1.81 -14.36 -0.06
N GLU A 124 -1.93 -15.68 0.03
CA GLU A 124 -2.99 -16.44 -0.64
C GLU A 124 -4.34 -16.13 -0.01
N CYS A 125 -5.29 -15.69 -0.84
CA CYS A 125 -6.63 -15.29 -0.40
C CYS A 125 -7.74 -16.15 -1.01
N GLU A 126 -7.49 -16.75 -2.17
CA GLU A 126 -8.31 -17.81 -2.78
C GLU A 126 -7.36 -18.90 -3.29
N PRO A 127 -7.81 -20.17 -3.43
CA PRO A 127 -6.99 -21.23 -3.97
C PRO A 127 -6.35 -20.83 -5.32
N GLY A 128 -5.03 -20.74 -5.35
CA GLY A 128 -4.27 -20.36 -6.54
C GLY A 128 -4.28 -18.85 -6.88
N LYS A 129 -4.82 -17.99 -6.01
CA LYS A 129 -4.74 -16.53 -6.14
C LYS A 129 -4.14 -15.90 -4.89
N ALA A 130 -3.08 -15.14 -5.10
CA ALA A 130 -2.43 -14.33 -4.06
C ALA A 130 -2.69 -12.84 -4.27
N SER A 131 -2.72 -12.10 -3.16
CA SER A 131 -2.72 -10.63 -3.20
C SER A 131 -1.46 -10.14 -3.93
N SER A 132 -1.62 -9.27 -4.91
CA SER A 132 -0.51 -8.67 -5.64
C SER A 132 -0.81 -7.22 -5.96
N THR A 133 0.06 -6.36 -5.45
CA THR A 133 0.12 -4.93 -5.72
C THR A 133 1.12 -4.61 -6.83
N LEU A 134 2.03 -5.54 -7.12
CA LEU A 134 3.06 -5.34 -8.13
C LEU A 134 2.42 -5.21 -9.52
N ILE A 135 2.34 -3.97 -10.01
CA ILE A 135 2.55 -3.73 -11.44
C ILE A 135 3.99 -4.19 -11.68
N ARG A 136 4.22 -5.42 -12.15
CA ARG A 136 5.56 -5.82 -12.62
C ARG A 136 5.86 -4.93 -13.82
N PRO A 137 6.78 -3.95 -13.74
CA PRO A 137 7.22 -3.28 -14.94
C PRO A 137 8.14 -4.29 -15.64
N SER A 138 7.67 -4.82 -16.76
CA SER A 138 8.56 -5.42 -17.74
C SER A 138 9.50 -4.32 -18.26
N GLY A 139 10.67 -4.17 -17.62
CA GLY A 139 11.83 -3.53 -18.25
C GLY A 139 12.14 -2.06 -17.94
N LEU A 140 11.73 -1.48 -16.80
CA LEU A 140 12.29 -0.19 -16.34
C LEU A 140 12.93 -0.32 -14.96
N GLY A 141 14.04 0.41 -14.75
CA GLY A 141 14.87 0.38 -13.54
C GLY A 141 14.05 0.34 -12.25
N GLN A 142 14.33 -0.64 -11.40
CA GLN A 142 13.56 -1.00 -10.19
C GLN A 142 13.33 0.16 -9.21
N LYS A 143 14.03 1.30 -9.36
CA LYS A 143 13.89 2.48 -8.49
C LYS A 143 12.56 3.23 -8.66
N TRP A 144 11.94 3.21 -9.85
CA TRP A 144 10.75 4.03 -10.16
C TRP A 144 9.49 3.24 -10.50
N ALA A 145 9.61 1.91 -10.60
CA ALA A 145 8.54 0.95 -10.85
C ALA A 145 7.25 1.20 -10.04
N ARG A 146 7.40 1.55 -8.75
CA ARG A 146 6.28 1.79 -7.84
C ARG A 146 5.58 3.13 -8.07
N PHE A 147 6.22 4.07 -8.75
CA PHE A 147 5.68 5.39 -9.09
C PHE A 147 5.04 5.43 -10.47
N GLY A 148 5.12 4.37 -11.28
CA GLY A 148 4.60 4.36 -12.65
C GLY A 148 5.20 5.49 -13.51
N LEU A 149 6.49 5.76 -13.29
CA LEU A 149 7.38 6.64 -14.05
C LEU A 149 8.38 5.78 -14.82
#